data_AF-A0A849R3Q7-F1
#
_entry.id   AF-A0A849R3Q7-F1
#
_cell.length_a   1.000
_cell.length_b   1.000
_cell.length_c   1.000
_cell.angle_alpha   90.00
_cell.angle_beta   90.00
_cell.angle_gamma   90.00
#
_symmetry.space_group_name_H-M   'P 1'
#
loop_
_entity.id
_entity.type
_entity.pdbx_description
1 polymer ?
#
loop_
_entity_poly.entity_id
_entity_poly.type
_entity_poly.pdbx_seq_one_letter_code
_entity_poly.pdbx_strand_id
1 'polypeptide(L)'
;MIISLLTASVLSKEAYKPIIQSVTVSPTEIVNGGVVTFTVIAKSNAPVNALSRRVMGPRGSISRGVTRVTFTNVGDDLWKCEWTHTISEWEPIGTYTYSREF
;
A
#
# COMPACT_ATOMS: atom_id res chain seq x y z
N MET A 1 -2.92 -32.53 -48.60
CA MET A 1 -3.77 -31.55 -47.93
C MET A 1 -3.27 -31.45 -46.49
N ILE A 2 -2.51 -30.41 -46.15
CA ILE A 2 -1.97 -30.23 -44.79
C ILE A 2 -2.82 -29.16 -44.12
N ILE A 3 -3.57 -29.55 -43.10
CA ILE A 3 -4.36 -28.64 -42.27
C ILE A 3 -3.39 -28.01 -41.27
N SER A 4 -3.15 -26.71 -41.40
CA SER A 4 -2.36 -25.93 -40.45
C SER A 4 -3.23 -25.60 -39.23
N LEU A 5 -2.83 -26.06 -38.04
CA LEU A 5 -3.39 -25.55 -36.78
C LEU A 5 -2.67 -24.24 -36.44
N LEU A 6 -3.36 -23.12 -36.62
CA LEU A 6 -3.03 -21.86 -35.97
C LEU A 6 -3.47 -21.97 -34.49
N THR A 7 -2.56 -22.36 -33.61
CA THR A 7 -2.75 -22.14 -32.17
C THR A 7 -2.62 -20.64 -31.92
N ALA A 8 -3.75 -19.97 -31.70
CA ALA A 8 -3.76 -18.65 -31.10
C ALA A 8 -3.15 -18.78 -29.70
N SER A 9 -1.88 -18.37 -29.53
CA SER A 9 -1.29 -18.20 -28.22
C SER A 9 -2.00 -17.05 -27.54
N VAL A 10 -2.98 -17.35 -26.69
CA VAL A 10 -3.43 -16.40 -25.67
C VAL A 10 -2.20 -16.16 -24.79
N LEU A 11 -1.53 -15.03 -24.98
CA LEU A 11 -0.44 -14.59 -24.10
C LEU A 11 -1.03 -14.40 -22.71
N SER A 12 -0.94 -15.41 -21.84
CA SER A 12 -1.20 -15.21 -20.43
C SER A 12 -0.10 -14.30 -19.89
N LYS A 13 -0.39 -13.02 -19.70
CA LYS A 13 0.54 -12.07 -19.08
C LYS A 13 0.85 -12.59 -17.69
N GLU A 14 2.06 -13.11 -17.46
CA GLU A 14 2.49 -13.52 -16.12
C GLU A 14 2.34 -12.36 -15.14
N ALA A 15 1.94 -12.67 -13.91
CA ALA A 15 1.85 -11.67 -12.85
C ALA A 15 3.25 -11.12 -12.57
N TYR A 16 3.42 -9.80 -12.63
CA TYR A 16 4.69 -9.17 -12.28
C TYR A 16 4.66 -8.67 -10.82
N LYS A 17 5.84 -8.40 -10.27
CA LYS A 17 6.00 -7.90 -8.91
C LYS A 17 5.28 -6.55 -8.73
N PRO A 18 4.38 -6.39 -7.75
CA PRO A 18 3.72 -5.11 -7.47
C PRO A 18 4.73 -3.99 -7.19
N ILE A 19 4.47 -2.80 -7.73
CA ILE A 19 5.33 -1.61 -7.57
C ILE A 19 4.54 -0.51 -6.87
N ILE A 20 4.96 -0.12 -5.67
CA ILE A 20 4.40 1.06 -4.99
C ILE A 20 4.71 2.31 -5.83
N GLN A 21 3.66 3.00 -6.29
CA GLN A 21 3.75 4.24 -7.05
C GLN A 21 3.80 5.45 -6.12
N SER A 22 2.96 5.46 -5.09
CA SER A 22 2.92 6.55 -4.12
C SER A 22 2.45 6.09 -2.74
N VAL A 23 2.90 6.82 -1.73
CA VAL A 23 2.39 6.77 -0.37
C VAL A 23 2.16 8.21 0.07
N THR A 24 0.94 8.54 0.46
CA THR A 24 0.58 9.86 0.96
C THR A 24 0.00 9.76 2.37
N VAL A 25 0.23 10.81 3.16
CA VAL A 25 -0.27 10.94 4.53
C VAL A 25 -1.00 12.27 4.65
N SER A 26 -2.21 12.26 5.22
CA SER A 26 -2.97 13.48 5.49
C SER A 26 -3.79 13.34 6.77
N PRO A 27 -3.86 14.37 7.65
CA PRO A 27 -3.06 15.60 7.58
C PRO A 27 -1.58 15.32 7.90
N THR A 28 -0.69 16.23 7.50
CA THR A 28 0.76 16.13 7.78
C THR A 28 1.15 16.75 9.12
N GLU A 29 0.24 17.50 9.74
CA GLU A 29 0.39 18.10 11.06
C GLU A 29 -0.87 17.82 11.87
N ILE A 30 -0.69 17.47 13.14
CA ILE A 30 -1.77 17.20 14.09
C ILE A 30 -1.44 17.93 15.39
N VAL A 31 -2.42 18.68 15.90
CA VAL A 31 -2.35 19.41 17.17
C VAL A 31 -3.40 18.83 18.11
N ASN A 32 -2.99 18.44 19.33
CA ASN A 32 -3.86 17.83 20.35
C ASN A 32 -4.53 16.51 19.90
N GLY A 33 -3.76 15.64 19.25
CA GLY A 33 -4.26 14.36 18.76
C GLY A 33 -5.16 14.49 17.52
N GLY A 34 -5.42 13.37 16.87
CA GLY A 34 -6.15 13.35 15.61
C GLY A 34 -6.03 12.02 14.87
N VAL A 35 -6.56 12.01 13.65
CA VAL A 35 -6.54 10.83 12.78
C VAL A 35 -5.74 11.18 11.54
N VAL A 36 -4.66 10.43 11.29
CA VAL A 36 -3.98 10.44 9.99
C VAL A 36 -4.55 9.35 9.10
N THR A 37 -4.72 9.67 7.82
CA THR A 37 -5.03 8.71 6.76
C THR A 37 -3.78 8.50 5.92
N PHE A 38 -3.42 7.22 5.75
CA PHE A 38 -2.40 6.78 4.81
C PHE A 38 -3.10 6.26 3.55
N THR A 39 -2.63 6.70 2.39
CA THR A 39 -3.09 6.19 1.10
C THR A 39 -1.90 5.64 0.34
N VAL A 40 -1.99 4.39 -0.12
CA VAL A 40 -0.96 3.73 -0.93
C VAL A 40 -1.54 3.39 -2.29
N ILE A 41 -0.81 3.77 -3.35
CA ILE A 41 -1.10 3.36 -4.73
C ILE A 41 0.00 2.39 -5.18
N ALA A 42 -0.40 1.22 -5.65
CA ALA A 42 0.49 0.21 -6.21
C ALA A 42 0.07 -0.15 -7.63
N LYS A 43 1.05 -0.40 -8.51
CA LYS A 43 0.83 -0.87 -9.87
C LYS A 43 1.11 -2.38 -9.95
N SER A 44 0.13 -3.14 -10.43
CA SER A 44 0.15 -4.60 -10.55
C SER A 44 -0.93 -5.10 -11.52
N ASN A 45 -0.58 -6.05 -12.38
CA ASN A 45 -1.55 -6.76 -13.24
C ASN A 45 -2.28 -7.89 -12.49
N ALA A 46 -2.01 -8.07 -11.20
CA ALA A 46 -2.66 -9.05 -10.32
C ALA A 46 -3.05 -8.38 -8.98
N PRO A 47 -4.03 -8.94 -8.24
CA PRO A 47 -4.44 -8.41 -6.95
C PRO A 47 -3.30 -8.25 -5.95
N VAL A 48 -3.31 -7.13 -5.21
CA VAL A 48 -2.36 -6.85 -4.11
C VAL A 48 -3.08 -7.05 -2.78
N ASN A 49 -2.66 -8.04 -1.99
CA ASN A 49 -3.40 -8.49 -0.79
C ASN A 49 -2.64 -8.33 0.54
N ALA A 50 -1.42 -7.79 0.51
CA ALA A 50 -0.59 -7.64 1.70
C ALA A 50 0.33 -6.41 1.58
N LEU A 51 0.59 -5.77 2.73
CA LEU A 51 1.53 -4.66 2.83
C LEU A 51 2.37 -4.84 4.11
N SER A 52 3.69 -4.77 3.96
CA SER A 52 4.64 -4.70 5.06
C SER A 52 4.94 -3.24 5.39
N ARG A 53 4.74 -2.84 6.65
CA ARG A 53 4.87 -1.44 7.06
C ARG A 53 5.40 -1.28 8.49
N ARG A 54 6.01 -0.13 8.74
CA ARG A 54 6.36 0.36 10.08
C ARG A 54 5.92 1.81 10.25
N VAL A 55 5.32 2.10 11.40
CA VAL A 55 5.03 3.45 11.89
C VAL A 55 5.85 3.68 13.14
N MET A 56 6.64 4.74 13.13
CA MET A 56 7.48 5.20 14.23
C MET A 56 6.90 6.49 14.81
N GLY A 57 6.85 6.58 16.12
CA GLY A 57 6.66 7.84 16.84
C GLY A 57 7.95 8.31 17.50
N PRO A 58 7.92 9.46 18.19
CA PRO A 58 9.11 10.05 18.81
C PRO A 58 9.74 9.17 19.90
N ARG A 59 8.95 8.27 20.51
CA ARG A 59 9.40 7.33 21.56
C ARG A 59 9.64 5.90 21.06
N GLY A 60 9.56 5.66 19.76
CA GLY A 60 9.85 4.34 19.16
C GLY A 60 8.74 3.81 18.26
N SER A 61 8.78 2.50 18.01
CA SER A 61 7.84 1.84 17.09
C SER A 61 6.42 1.85 17.65
N ILE A 62 5.48 2.40 16.89
CA ILE A 62 4.04 2.36 17.21
C ILE A 62 3.39 1.13 16.58
N SER A 63 3.73 0.82 15.32
CA SER A 63 3.26 -0.40 14.67
C SER A 63 4.29 -0.93 13.69
N ARG A 64 4.37 -2.26 13.59
CA ARG A 64 5.28 -2.96 12.70
C ARG A 64 4.68 -4.30 12.27
N GLY A 65 4.78 -4.62 10.99
CA GLY A 65 4.51 -5.98 10.50
C GLY A 65 3.86 -6.02 9.13
N VAL A 66 3.53 -7.24 8.72
CA VAL A 66 2.74 -7.51 7.52
C VAL A 66 1.27 -7.53 7.92
N THR A 67 0.47 -6.67 7.31
CA THR A 67 -0.98 -6.68 7.47
C THR A 67 -1.60 -7.14 6.15
N ARG A 68 -2.59 -8.05 6.23
CA ARG A 68 -3.49 -8.30 5.09
C ARG A 68 -4.31 -7.04 4.91
N VAL A 69 -4.09 -6.35 3.80
CA VAL A 69 -4.81 -5.12 3.46
C VAL A 69 -5.49 -5.37 2.14
N THR A 70 -6.79 -5.06 2.08
CA THR A 70 -7.54 -5.15 0.83
C THR A 70 -7.22 -3.92 0.00
N PHE A 71 -6.51 -4.11 -1.11
CA PHE A 71 -6.44 -3.06 -2.12
C PHE A 71 -7.67 -3.14 -3.02
N THR A 72 -8.19 -1.98 -3.38
CA THR A 72 -9.24 -1.82 -4.38
C THR A 72 -8.60 -1.51 -5.73
N ASN A 73 -8.98 -2.22 -6.78
CA ASN A 73 -8.57 -1.87 -8.13
C ASN A 73 -9.20 -0.53 -8.52
N VAL A 74 -8.39 0.41 -8.98
CA VAL A 74 -8.82 1.77 -9.38
C VAL A 74 -8.61 2.03 -10.88
N GLY A 75 -8.40 0.98 -11.68
CA GLY A 75 -8.15 1.05 -13.13
C GLY A 75 -6.66 1.02 -13.49
N ASP A 76 -6.33 0.74 -14.75
CA ASP A 76 -4.97 0.81 -15.32
C ASP A 76 -3.88 0.03 -14.56
N ASP A 77 -4.20 -1.18 -14.11
CA ASP A 77 -3.34 -1.99 -13.24
C ASP A 77 -2.99 -1.28 -11.92
N LEU A 78 -3.74 -0.25 -11.49
CA LEU A 78 -3.55 0.46 -10.23
C LEU A 78 -4.47 -0.07 -9.13
N TRP A 79 -3.90 -0.14 -7.94
CA TRP A 79 -4.51 -0.67 -6.73
C TRP A 79 -4.32 0.35 -5.61
N LYS A 80 -5.41 0.72 -4.93
CA LYS A 80 -5.42 1.68 -3.82
C LYS A 80 -5.73 0.96 -2.50
N CYS A 81 -4.99 1.26 -1.44
CA CYS A 81 -5.43 0.95 -0.08
C CYS A 81 -5.35 2.17 0.81
N GLU A 82 -6.24 2.22 1.79
CA GLU A 82 -6.31 3.30 2.77
C GLU A 82 -6.47 2.71 4.16
N TRP A 83 -5.77 3.30 5.11
CA TRP A 83 -6.01 3.02 6.52
C TRP A 83 -5.76 4.26 7.35
N THR A 84 -6.36 4.28 8.53
CA THR A 84 -6.20 5.36 9.48
C THR A 84 -5.32 4.94 10.64
N HIS A 85 -4.72 5.93 11.29
CA HIS A 85 -4.07 5.76 12.57
C HIS A 85 -4.45 6.93 13.48
N THR A 86 -4.92 6.62 14.67
CA THR A 86 -5.27 7.62 15.67
C THR A 86 -4.04 7.94 16.50
N ILE A 87 -3.67 9.21 16.55
CA ILE A 87 -2.65 9.75 17.44
C ILE A 87 -3.40 10.40 18.61
N SER A 88 -3.13 9.94 19.83
CA SER A 88 -3.74 10.51 21.04
C SER A 88 -3.15 11.90 21.33
N GLU A 89 -3.92 12.77 21.97
CA GLU A 89 -3.44 14.09 22.44
C GLU A 89 -2.31 13.97 23.48
N TRP A 90 -2.22 12.81 24.15
CA TRP A 90 -1.21 12.49 25.15
C TRP A 90 0.04 11.84 24.54
N GLU A 91 0.06 11.63 23.23
CA GLU A 91 1.23 11.11 22.55
C GLU A 91 2.38 12.14 22.55
N PRO A 92 3.64 11.66 22.48
CA PRO A 92 4.79 12.55 22.51
C PRO A 92 4.81 13.53 21.34
N ILE A 93 5.09 14.80 21.63
CA ILE A 93 5.36 15.78 20.59
C ILE A 93 6.62 15.36 19.82
N GLY A 94 6.55 15.38 18.49
CA GLY A 94 7.70 15.13 17.63
C GLY A 94 7.31 14.55 16.27
N THR A 95 8.31 14.06 15.55
CA THR A 95 8.13 13.52 14.19
C THR A 95 7.65 12.09 14.22
N TYR A 96 6.58 11.82 13.47
CA TYR A 96 6.08 10.48 13.19
C TYR A 96 6.53 10.08 11.79
N THR A 97 7.10 8.88 11.65
CA THR A 97 7.66 8.41 10.38
C THR A 97 6.97 7.12 9.93
N TYR A 98 6.62 7.06 8.65
CA TYR A 98 6.19 5.84 7.98
C TYR A 98 7.30 5.30 7.09
N SER A 99 7.54 4.00 7.16
CA SER A 99 8.48 3.31 6.27
C SER A 99 7.95 1.97 5.79
N ARG A 100 8.25 1.64 4.53
CA ARG A 100 8.09 0.28 3.98
C ARG A 100 9.18 -0.63 4.54
N GLU A 101 8.82 -1.82 5.02
CA GLU A 101 9.79 -2.86 5.38
C GLU A 101 9.85 -3.89 4.26
N PHE A 102 11.04 -4.10 3.69
CA PHE A 102 11.31 -5.10 2.65
C PHE A 102 11.85 -6.39 3.23
#